data_AF-A0A8C5RDD6-F1
#
_entry.id   AF-A0A8C5RDD6-F1
#
_cell.length_a   1.000
_cell.length_b   1.000
_cell.length_c   1.000
_cell.angle_alpha   90.00
_cell.angle_beta   90.00
_cell.angle_gamma   90.00
#
_symmetry.space_group_name_H-M   'P 1'
#
loop_
_entity.id
_entity.type
_entity.pdbx_description
1 polymer ?
#
loop_
_entity_poly.entity_id
_entity_poly.type
_entity_poly.pdbx_seq_one_letter_code
_entity_poly.pdbx_strand_id
1 'polypeptide(L)'
;MCSLLLGDDFPDFKAETTHGDISFHSYLGDKWGLLFSHPGDFTPVCTTELGQMVKLAPEFEKRNVKMTAISVDTVENGLAWIKDINAFVGNDPDTPLSFPIIGDNTRSIAVLLGMVKPASKSTPGLPLSARHVFILDPAKKLKCVFIYPASTGRYFKELLRAIDSLQLTEKYGVSTEAEWQDINSYNCEEPTETLPFPIIADPKRDLAVKLGMLDPDEKDLEGMPVTARCVFIIGPDKKMKLSILYPATTGRNFDEILRVVDSLQLTATHNVATPVDWKETKSTFTCACCLPGMNMGFLDKVVNINTKPTTSVCENFNVFQMLMSTSRIKWKLWLLEDIFNSRRRSCVKSEEMEVHDQNASTSCTCSSYQEFLPRRFQK
;
A
#
# COMPACT_ATOMS: atom_id res chain seq x y z
N MET A 1 20.58 -8.81 -17.16
CA MET A 1 19.98 -8.30 -15.92
C MET A 1 19.34 -9.49 -15.25
N CYS A 2 19.92 -9.96 -14.14
CA CYS A 2 19.40 -11.09 -13.39
C CYS A 2 18.25 -10.56 -12.51
N SER A 3 17.01 -10.82 -12.88
CA SER A 3 15.88 -10.67 -11.96
C SER A 3 15.92 -11.86 -10.99
N LEU A 4 15.85 -11.60 -9.69
CA LEU A 4 15.75 -12.65 -8.68
C LEU A 4 14.49 -13.49 -8.93
N LEU A 5 14.66 -14.82 -8.90
CA LEU A 5 13.59 -15.81 -9.01
C LEU A 5 13.38 -16.50 -7.65
N LEU A 6 12.28 -17.24 -7.52
CA LEU A 6 12.07 -18.06 -6.33
C LEU A 6 13.20 -19.08 -6.15
N GLY A 7 13.59 -19.30 -4.90
CA GLY A 7 14.66 -20.23 -4.51
C GLY A 7 16.09 -19.73 -4.72
N ASP A 8 16.28 -18.62 -5.44
CA ASP A 8 17.58 -17.98 -5.60
C ASP A 8 18.16 -17.57 -4.24
N ASP A 9 19.48 -17.70 -4.11
CA ASP A 9 20.19 -17.13 -2.97
C ASP A 9 20.12 -15.60 -3.04
N PHE A 10 19.55 -14.99 -2.00
CA PHE A 10 19.41 -13.55 -1.94
C PHE A 10 20.79 -12.91 -1.72
N PRO A 11 21.18 -11.89 -2.50
CA PRO A 11 22.53 -11.34 -2.43
C PRO A 11 22.80 -10.73 -1.05
N ASP A 12 23.98 -10.99 -0.49
CA ASP A 12 24.47 -10.23 0.66
C ASP A 12 25.03 -8.88 0.18
N PHE A 13 24.81 -7.84 0.96
CA PHE A 13 25.30 -6.50 0.69
C PHE A 13 25.56 -5.76 1.99
N LYS A 14 26.43 -4.76 1.92
CA LYS A 14 26.65 -3.81 3.00
C LYS A 14 25.78 -2.57 2.76
N ALA A 15 25.16 -2.07 3.82
CA ALA A 15 24.26 -0.93 3.74
C ALA A 15 24.41 -0.05 4.98
N GLU A 16 24.38 1.26 4.76
CA GLU A 16 24.17 2.24 5.83
C GLU A 16 22.68 2.30 6.16
N THR A 17 22.34 2.31 7.45
CA THR A 17 20.94 2.29 7.89
C THR A 17 20.71 3.22 9.07
N THR A 18 19.44 3.46 9.37
CA THR A 18 19.03 4.18 10.59
C THR A 18 19.46 3.52 11.92
N HIS A 19 19.98 2.28 11.87
CA HIS A 19 20.53 1.55 13.01
C HIS A 19 22.07 1.38 12.93
N GLY A 20 22.72 2.12 12.02
CA GLY A 20 24.13 1.97 11.70
C GLY A 20 24.38 1.00 10.54
N ASP A 21 25.65 0.73 10.27
CA ASP A 21 26.07 -0.13 9.16
C ASP A 21 25.72 -1.59 9.41
N ILE A 22 25.21 -2.26 8.37
CA ILE A 22 24.91 -3.70 8.40
C ILE A 22 25.54 -4.43 7.21
N SER A 23 25.91 -5.70 7.42
CA SER A 23 25.85 -6.72 6.35
C SER A 23 24.46 -7.36 6.44
N PHE A 24 23.75 -7.44 5.32
CA PHE A 24 22.35 -7.83 5.31
C PHE A 24 22.13 -9.25 5.86
N HIS A 25 22.93 -10.22 5.43
CA HIS A 25 22.85 -11.60 5.94
C HIS A 25 23.17 -11.67 7.43
N SER A 26 24.20 -10.94 7.87
CA SER A 26 24.60 -10.86 9.28
C SER A 26 23.50 -10.23 10.15
N TYR A 27 22.84 -9.19 9.64
CA TYR A 27 21.69 -8.57 10.30
C TYR A 27 20.54 -9.56 10.44
N LEU A 28 20.21 -10.32 9.39
CA LEU A 28 19.14 -11.32 9.45
C LEU A 28 19.47 -12.46 10.43
N GLY A 29 20.73 -12.94 10.48
CA GLY A 29 21.12 -14.10 11.28
C GLY A 29 20.33 -15.34 10.86
N ASP A 30 19.86 -16.16 11.80
CA ASP A 30 19.07 -17.37 11.52
C ASP A 30 17.55 -17.13 11.48
N LYS A 31 17.13 -15.86 11.34
CA LYS A 31 15.72 -15.46 11.28
C LYS A 31 15.24 -15.37 9.83
N TRP A 32 13.92 -15.43 9.64
CA TRP A 32 13.29 -15.05 8.38
C TRP A 32 13.54 -13.56 8.10
N GLY A 33 13.59 -13.19 6.82
CA GLY A 33 13.80 -11.81 6.38
C GLY A 33 12.59 -11.24 5.66
N LEU A 34 12.26 -9.98 5.95
CA LEU A 34 11.29 -9.18 5.21
C LEU A 34 11.93 -7.86 4.77
N LEU A 35 12.40 -7.78 3.53
CA LEU A 35 12.91 -6.55 2.93
C LEU A 35 11.81 -5.89 2.10
N PHE A 36 11.44 -4.66 2.41
CA PHE A 36 10.41 -3.94 1.68
C PHE A 36 10.87 -2.55 1.27
N SER A 37 10.66 -2.19 0.00
CA SER A 37 11.04 -0.87 -0.51
C SER A 37 9.86 0.10 -0.49
N HIS A 38 10.19 1.39 -0.52
CA HIS A 38 9.24 2.45 -0.84
C HIS A 38 9.88 3.45 -1.82
N PRO A 39 9.09 4.17 -2.64
CA PRO A 39 9.62 5.06 -3.66
C PRO A 39 10.46 6.24 -3.13
N GLY A 40 10.14 6.74 -1.93
CA GLY A 40 10.89 7.82 -1.30
C GLY A 40 10.25 8.33 -0.01
N ASP A 41 11.07 8.95 0.82
CA ASP A 41 10.72 9.48 2.14
C ASP A 41 9.81 10.72 2.02
N PHE A 42 9.16 11.11 3.12
CA PHE A 42 8.25 12.27 3.19
C PHE A 42 7.07 12.23 2.20
N THR A 43 6.70 11.03 1.73
CA THR A 43 5.55 10.83 0.83
C THR A 43 4.36 10.18 1.57
N PRO A 44 3.13 10.67 1.33
CA PRO A 44 1.95 10.31 2.14
C PRO A 44 1.65 8.81 2.18
N VAL A 45 1.59 8.13 1.03
CA VAL A 45 1.32 6.68 0.99
C VAL A 45 2.41 5.90 1.74
N CYS A 46 3.69 6.26 1.56
CA CYS A 46 4.80 5.61 2.25
C CYS A 46 4.73 5.83 3.76
N THR A 47 4.31 7.01 4.23
CA THR A 47 4.14 7.26 5.68
C THR A 47 3.04 6.38 6.25
N THR A 48 1.91 6.23 5.52
CA THR A 48 0.85 5.31 5.97
C THR A 48 1.34 3.87 6.04
N GLU A 49 2.14 3.44 5.06
CA GLU A 49 2.72 2.11 5.01
C GLU A 49 3.70 1.87 6.16
N LEU A 50 4.74 2.70 6.32
CA LEU A 50 5.69 2.48 7.40
C LEU A 50 5.03 2.61 8.78
N GLY A 51 4.04 3.50 8.94
CA GLY A 51 3.25 3.55 10.17
C GLY A 51 2.52 2.24 10.46
N GLN A 52 1.92 1.61 9.46
CA GLN A 52 1.29 0.30 9.65
C GLN A 52 2.33 -0.81 9.93
N MET A 53 3.52 -0.75 9.32
CA MET A 53 4.61 -1.67 9.63
C MET A 53 5.11 -1.52 11.06
N VAL A 54 5.17 -0.31 11.61
CA VAL A 54 5.50 -0.07 13.01
C VAL A 54 4.49 -0.75 13.94
N LYS A 55 3.19 -0.63 13.65
CA LYS A 55 2.13 -1.30 14.42
C LYS A 55 2.19 -2.83 14.33
N LEU A 56 2.57 -3.36 13.17
CA LEU A 56 2.64 -4.80 12.92
C LEU A 56 4.00 -5.42 13.27
N ALA A 57 5.03 -4.64 13.58
CA ALA A 57 6.36 -5.16 13.91
C ALA A 57 6.35 -6.24 15.01
N PRO A 58 5.55 -6.14 16.09
CA PRO A 58 5.45 -7.21 17.08
C PRO A 58 4.90 -8.53 16.51
N GLU A 59 4.02 -8.48 15.51
CA GLU A 59 3.48 -9.68 14.85
C GLU A 59 4.51 -10.40 13.97
N PHE A 60 5.41 -9.64 13.34
CA PHE A 60 6.54 -10.21 12.59
C PHE A 60 7.59 -10.79 13.55
N GLU A 61 7.90 -10.12 14.66
CA GLU A 61 8.85 -10.62 15.65
C GLU A 61 8.37 -11.94 16.28
N LYS A 62 7.06 -12.07 16.58
CA LYS A 62 6.44 -13.34 17.04
C LYS A 62 6.65 -14.50 16.07
N ARG A 63 6.78 -14.21 14.77
CA ARG A 63 7.03 -15.18 13.69
C ARG A 63 8.52 -15.36 13.41
N ASN A 64 9.40 -14.81 14.24
CA ASN A 64 10.84 -14.86 14.04
C ASN A 64 11.28 -14.24 12.69
N VAL A 65 10.66 -13.10 12.32
CA VAL A 65 10.95 -12.37 11.08
C VAL A 65 11.62 -11.04 11.39
N LYS A 66 12.80 -10.80 10.80
CA LYS A 66 13.46 -9.50 10.82
C LYS A 66 13.03 -8.66 9.63
N MET A 67 12.54 -7.47 9.94
CA MET A 67 12.11 -6.49 8.95
C MET A 67 13.26 -5.56 8.57
N THR A 68 13.25 -5.07 7.34
CA THR A 68 14.13 -3.99 6.85
C THR A 68 13.40 -3.20 5.78
N ALA A 69 13.39 -1.88 5.92
CA ALA A 69 12.91 -0.98 4.88
C ALA A 69 14.07 -0.51 4.00
N ILE A 70 13.81 -0.11 2.76
CA ILE A 70 14.79 0.51 1.87
C ILE A 70 14.16 1.61 1.02
N SER A 71 14.84 2.75 0.91
CA SER A 71 14.52 3.82 -0.04
C SER A 71 15.76 4.29 -0.78
N VAL A 72 15.52 5.07 -1.83
CA VAL A 72 16.57 5.69 -2.63
C VAL A 72 17.04 7.04 -2.07
N ASP A 73 16.70 7.31 -0.80
CA ASP A 73 17.07 8.49 -0.02
C ASP A 73 18.31 8.21 0.86
N THR A 74 18.78 9.21 1.60
CA THR A 74 19.90 9.06 2.55
C THR A 74 19.42 8.62 3.93
N VAL A 75 20.33 8.13 4.77
CA VAL A 75 20.00 7.73 6.15
C VAL A 75 19.56 8.92 7.00
N GLU A 76 20.12 10.11 6.77
CA GLU A 76 19.71 11.33 7.47
C GLU A 76 18.26 11.71 7.18
N ASN A 77 17.83 11.56 5.92
CA ASN A 77 16.42 11.75 5.53
C ASN A 77 15.53 10.73 6.24
N GLY A 78 15.94 9.46 6.27
CA GLY A 78 15.22 8.40 6.97
C GLY A 78 15.06 8.70 8.47
N LEU A 79 16.14 9.13 9.15
CA LEU A 79 16.11 9.52 10.56
C LEU A 79 15.17 10.70 10.84
N ALA A 80 15.17 11.71 9.96
CA ALA A 80 14.24 12.84 10.08
C ALA A 80 12.79 12.40 9.84
N TRP A 81 12.55 11.51 8.88
CA TRP A 81 11.22 11.03 8.52
C TRP A 81 10.59 10.06 9.53
N ILE A 82 11.40 9.32 10.31
CA ILE A 82 10.92 8.48 11.42
C ILE A 82 10.03 9.27 12.38
N LYS A 83 10.32 10.57 12.58
CA LYS A 83 9.52 11.45 13.45
C LYS A 83 8.09 11.60 12.93
N ASP A 84 7.92 11.78 11.63
CA ASP A 84 6.60 11.88 10.99
C ASP A 84 5.84 10.55 11.06
N ILE A 85 6.55 9.42 10.88
CA ILE A 85 5.97 8.08 10.98
C ILE A 85 5.45 7.83 12.39
N ASN A 86 6.25 8.13 13.42
CA ASN A 86 5.87 7.99 14.82
C ASN A 86 4.69 8.89 15.17
N ALA A 87 4.74 10.17 14.77
CA ALA A 87 3.65 11.10 14.96
C ALA A 87 2.34 10.60 14.31
N PHE A 88 2.43 10.03 13.10
CA PHE A 88 1.28 9.46 12.40
C PHE A 88 0.63 8.28 13.15
N VAL A 89 1.44 7.43 13.80
CA VAL A 89 0.91 6.28 14.55
C VAL A 89 0.57 6.59 16.01
N GLY A 90 0.86 7.81 16.48
CA GLY A 90 0.64 8.24 17.86
C GLY A 90 1.74 7.83 18.83
N ASN A 91 2.93 7.49 18.34
CA ASN A 91 4.12 7.22 19.15
C ASN A 91 4.88 8.53 19.43
N ASP A 92 5.80 8.49 20.40
CA ASP A 92 6.76 9.57 20.62
C ASP A 92 7.65 9.75 19.35
N PRO A 93 7.71 10.96 18.75
CA PRO A 93 8.47 11.23 17.53
C PRO A 93 9.93 10.79 17.56
N ASP A 94 10.59 10.84 18.72
CA ASP A 94 12.00 10.51 18.86
C ASP A 94 12.24 9.00 19.13
N THR A 95 11.19 8.19 19.14
CA THR A 95 11.31 6.73 19.31
C THR A 95 11.99 6.10 18.08
N PRO A 96 13.11 5.38 18.21
CA PRO A 96 13.66 4.64 17.07
C PRO A 96 12.68 3.54 16.63
N LEU A 97 12.58 3.32 15.33
CA LEU A 97 11.79 2.19 14.81
C LEU A 97 12.43 0.87 15.24
N SER A 98 11.64 -0.19 15.37
CA SER A 98 12.15 -1.53 15.71
C SER A 98 12.89 -2.24 14.56
N PHE A 99 12.94 -1.60 13.39
CA PHE A 99 13.62 -2.11 12.20
C PHE A 99 14.36 -0.98 11.47
N PRO A 100 15.47 -1.29 10.78
CA PRO A 100 16.25 -0.30 10.04
C PRO A 100 15.57 0.12 8.73
N ILE A 101 15.82 1.36 8.34
CA ILE A 101 15.62 1.87 6.97
C ILE A 101 17.02 2.00 6.34
N ILE A 102 17.25 1.29 5.23
CA ILE A 102 18.45 1.40 4.41
C ILE A 102 18.37 2.67 3.55
N GLY A 103 19.43 3.48 3.56
CA GLY A 103 19.60 4.60 2.63
C GLY A 103 20.36 4.17 1.37
N ASP A 104 19.67 3.96 0.25
CA ASP A 104 20.27 3.58 -1.04
C ASP A 104 20.33 4.77 -2.01
N ASN A 105 20.98 5.86 -1.58
CA ASN A 105 21.15 7.08 -2.37
C ASN A 105 21.92 6.85 -3.70
N THR A 106 22.68 5.76 -3.83
CA THR A 106 23.37 5.39 -5.06
C THR A 106 22.51 4.53 -5.99
N ARG A 107 21.37 4.00 -5.50
CA ARG A 107 20.52 3.01 -6.17
C ARG A 107 21.26 1.70 -6.46
N SER A 108 22.38 1.45 -5.80
CA SER A 108 23.23 0.29 -6.06
C SER A 108 22.52 -1.00 -5.63
N ILE A 109 21.85 -0.97 -4.47
CA ILE A 109 21.08 -2.10 -3.95
C ILE A 109 19.77 -2.24 -4.74
N ALA A 110 19.09 -1.15 -5.06
CA ALA A 110 17.88 -1.16 -5.87
C ALA A 110 18.11 -1.72 -7.28
N VAL A 111 19.26 -1.43 -7.90
CA VAL A 111 19.66 -2.02 -9.19
C VAL A 111 20.06 -3.48 -9.02
N LEU A 112 20.83 -3.82 -7.97
CA LEU A 112 21.22 -5.20 -7.66
C LEU A 112 20.01 -6.13 -7.51
N LEU A 113 18.97 -5.65 -6.83
CA LEU A 113 17.74 -6.40 -6.56
C LEU A 113 16.69 -6.29 -7.68
N GLY A 114 17.01 -5.60 -8.78
CA GLY A 114 16.11 -5.42 -9.91
C GLY A 114 14.89 -4.53 -9.64
N MET A 115 14.88 -3.79 -8.53
CA MET A 115 13.78 -2.88 -8.16
C MET A 115 13.70 -1.67 -9.09
N VAL A 116 14.83 -1.30 -9.68
CA VAL A 116 15.02 -0.12 -10.53
C VAL A 116 15.86 -0.53 -11.73
N LYS A 117 15.44 -0.10 -12.93
CA LYS A 117 16.29 -0.28 -14.12
C LYS A 117 17.48 0.68 -14.04
N PRO A 118 18.69 0.25 -14.43
CA PRO A 118 19.84 1.14 -14.54
C PRO A 118 19.50 2.38 -15.36
N ALA A 119 19.95 3.55 -14.93
CA ALA A 119 19.71 4.80 -15.64
C ALA A 119 20.23 4.69 -17.09
N SER A 120 19.34 4.90 -18.05
CA SER A 120 19.71 5.00 -19.47
C SER A 120 19.87 6.46 -19.86
N LYS A 121 20.74 6.77 -20.84
CA LYS A 121 20.93 8.13 -21.37
C LYS A 121 19.63 8.78 -21.89
N SER A 122 18.57 7.99 -22.12
CA SER A 122 17.28 8.40 -22.69
C SER A 122 16.19 8.74 -21.68
N THR A 123 16.41 8.63 -20.36
CA THR A 123 15.39 8.92 -19.35
C THR A 123 15.78 10.12 -18.49
N PRO A 124 15.09 11.27 -18.60
CA PRO A 124 15.30 12.40 -17.70
C PRO A 124 14.89 12.01 -16.27
N GLY A 125 15.79 12.19 -15.31
CA GLY A 125 15.57 11.90 -13.89
C GLY A 125 16.02 10.49 -13.46
N LEU A 126 16.41 10.36 -12.19
CA LEU A 126 16.74 9.06 -11.59
C LEU A 126 15.44 8.30 -11.27
N PRO A 127 15.28 7.05 -11.74
CA PRO A 127 14.09 6.26 -11.44
C PRO A 127 13.97 5.97 -9.94
N LEU A 128 12.74 6.13 -9.42
CA LEU A 128 12.38 5.71 -8.07
C LEU A 128 12.10 4.20 -8.05
N SER A 129 12.34 3.55 -6.91
CA SER A 129 11.94 2.16 -6.67
C SER A 129 10.42 2.01 -6.69
N ALA A 130 9.92 0.94 -7.31
CA ALA A 130 8.55 0.49 -7.04
C ALA A 130 8.44 -0.07 -5.61
N ARG A 131 7.23 -0.39 -5.15
CA ARG A 131 6.97 -0.96 -3.82
C ARG A 131 7.19 -2.47 -3.86
N HIS A 132 8.43 -2.90 -3.69
CA HIS A 132 8.80 -4.32 -3.62
C HIS A 132 8.69 -4.82 -2.19
N VAL A 133 8.40 -6.11 -2.04
CA VAL A 133 8.56 -6.87 -0.81
C VAL A 133 9.21 -8.20 -1.17
N PHE A 134 10.30 -8.54 -0.49
CA PHE A 134 11.00 -9.80 -0.58
C PHE A 134 10.89 -10.52 0.76
N ILE A 135 10.41 -11.77 0.73
CA ILE A 135 10.34 -12.65 1.91
C ILE A 135 11.42 -13.71 1.76
N LEU A 136 12.30 -13.82 2.75
CA LEU A 136 13.46 -14.71 2.75
C LEU A 136 13.36 -15.72 3.89
N ASP A 137 13.73 -16.97 3.60
CA ASP A 137 13.87 -17.98 4.64
C ASP A 137 15.16 -17.80 5.48
N PRO A 138 15.37 -18.59 6.55
CA PRO A 138 16.61 -18.57 7.32
C PRO A 138 17.86 -18.93 6.50
N ALA A 139 17.72 -19.67 5.41
CA ALA A 139 18.81 -19.99 4.47
C ALA A 139 19.11 -18.85 3.47
N LYS A 140 18.45 -17.70 3.60
CA LYS A 140 18.58 -16.52 2.73
C LYS A 140 18.10 -16.76 1.31
N LYS A 141 17.22 -17.74 1.09
CA LYS A 141 16.57 -17.98 -0.19
C LYS A 141 15.33 -17.13 -0.34
N LEU A 142 15.10 -16.65 -1.56
CA LEU A 142 13.91 -15.89 -1.87
C LEU A 142 12.68 -16.79 -1.96
N LYS A 143 11.68 -16.56 -1.10
CA LYS A 143 10.47 -17.39 -1.01
C LYS A 143 9.22 -16.74 -1.57
N CYS A 144 9.13 -15.42 -1.55
CA CYS A 144 7.94 -14.72 -2.04
C CYS A 144 8.28 -13.28 -2.45
N VAL A 145 7.63 -12.80 -3.52
CA VAL A 145 7.83 -11.44 -4.03
C VAL A 145 6.49 -10.75 -4.30
N PHE A 146 6.36 -9.53 -3.80
CA PHE A 146 5.23 -8.64 -4.09
C PHE A 146 5.76 -7.37 -4.75
N ILE A 147 5.19 -6.96 -5.89
CA ILE A 147 5.61 -5.75 -6.61
C ILE A 147 4.39 -4.88 -6.89
N TYR A 148 4.29 -3.77 -6.16
CA TYR A 148 3.20 -2.82 -6.26
C TYR A 148 3.70 -1.51 -6.91
N PRO A 149 2.86 -0.82 -7.71
CA PRO A 149 3.21 0.50 -8.22
C PRO A 149 3.16 1.54 -7.10
N ALA A 150 3.79 2.70 -7.31
CA ALA A 150 3.81 3.78 -6.33
C ALA A 150 2.39 4.30 -5.98
N SER A 151 1.42 4.20 -6.89
CA SER A 151 0.05 4.68 -6.70
C SER A 151 -0.83 3.78 -5.83
N THR A 152 -0.44 2.53 -5.59
CA THR A 152 -1.24 1.54 -4.86
C THR A 152 -0.56 1.15 -3.56
N GLY A 153 -1.12 1.55 -2.42
CA GLY A 153 -0.67 1.11 -1.11
C GLY A 153 -0.84 -0.40 -0.93
N ARG A 154 0.13 -1.03 -0.26
CA ARG A 154 0.15 -2.47 0.03
C ARG A 154 -0.91 -2.86 1.07
N TYR A 155 -1.17 -4.15 1.15
CA TYR A 155 -2.00 -4.76 2.19
C TYR A 155 -1.15 -5.65 3.09
N PHE A 156 -0.82 -5.19 4.30
CA PHE A 156 0.20 -5.88 5.12
C PHE A 156 -0.30 -7.11 5.85
N LYS A 157 -1.62 -7.27 5.99
CA LYS A 157 -2.18 -8.55 6.45
C LYS A 157 -1.86 -9.69 5.49
N GLU A 158 -1.69 -9.40 4.20
CA GLU A 158 -1.28 -10.41 3.24
C GLU A 158 0.17 -10.86 3.47
N LEU A 159 1.06 -9.96 3.88
CA LEU A 159 2.44 -10.34 4.21
C LEU A 159 2.48 -11.30 5.40
N LEU A 160 1.68 -11.04 6.43
CA LEU A 160 1.57 -11.94 7.59
C LEU A 160 1.01 -13.31 7.19
N ARG A 161 -0.06 -13.34 6.38
CA ARG A 161 -0.66 -14.59 5.88
C ARG A 161 0.32 -15.40 5.04
N ALA A 162 1.07 -14.74 4.15
CA ALA A 162 2.08 -15.39 3.33
C ALA A 162 3.20 -15.99 4.20
N ILE A 163 3.68 -15.27 5.22
CA ILE A 163 4.69 -15.78 6.17
C ILE A 163 4.14 -16.97 6.96
N ASP A 164 2.91 -16.89 7.46
CA ASP A 164 2.26 -17.99 8.20
C ASP A 164 2.16 -19.24 7.33
N SER A 165 1.77 -19.08 6.06
CA SER A 165 1.74 -20.14 5.07
C SER A 165 3.12 -20.76 4.85
N LEU A 166 4.13 -19.94 4.52
CA LEU A 166 5.50 -20.38 4.25
C LEU A 166 6.10 -21.18 5.43
N GLN A 167 5.93 -20.67 6.64
CA GLN A 167 6.43 -21.33 7.85
C GLN A 167 5.69 -22.63 8.15
N LEU A 168 4.38 -22.68 7.90
CA LEU A 168 3.58 -23.90 8.04
C LEU A 168 4.02 -24.96 7.02
N THR A 169 4.19 -24.55 5.75
CA THR A 169 4.55 -25.45 4.65
C THR A 169 5.94 -26.03 4.85
N GLU A 170 6.90 -25.21 5.29
CA GLU A 170 8.26 -25.69 5.60
C GLU A 170 8.26 -26.64 6.80
N LYS A 171 7.49 -26.33 7.85
CA LYS A 171 7.49 -27.13 9.08
C LYS A 171 6.81 -28.50 8.91
N TYR A 172 5.72 -28.56 8.16
CA TYR A 172 4.87 -29.76 8.10
C TYR A 172 4.80 -30.42 6.72
N GLY A 173 5.41 -29.83 5.68
CA GLY A 173 5.35 -30.38 4.32
C GLY A 173 3.93 -30.37 3.73
N VAL A 174 3.10 -29.42 4.15
CA VAL A 174 1.72 -29.25 3.66
C VAL A 174 1.65 -28.06 2.71
N SER A 175 0.61 -27.99 1.88
CA SER A 175 0.28 -26.80 1.09
C SER A 175 -0.92 -26.08 1.71
N THR A 176 -0.86 -24.76 1.81
CA THR A 176 -2.04 -23.96 2.20
C THR A 176 -2.81 -23.58 0.95
N GLU A 177 -4.03 -24.07 0.83
CA GLU A 177 -4.85 -23.84 -0.35
C GLU A 177 -5.46 -22.42 -0.33
N ALA A 178 -5.79 -21.90 -1.52
CA ALA A 178 -6.64 -20.71 -1.58
C ALA A 178 -8.05 -21.16 -1.18
N GLU A 179 -8.59 -20.57 -0.11
CA GLU A 179 -9.97 -20.75 0.38
C GLU A 179 -10.61 -22.10 0.01
N TRP A 180 -10.23 -23.15 0.74
CA TRP A 180 -10.54 -24.54 0.40
C TRP A 180 -12.03 -24.88 0.51
N GLN A 181 -12.74 -24.80 -0.60
CA GLN A 181 -13.93 -25.57 -0.95
C GLN A 181 -13.87 -25.88 -2.46
N ASP A 182 -14.48 -26.99 -2.91
CA ASP A 182 -14.51 -27.39 -4.33
C ASP A 182 -14.84 -26.16 -5.20
N ILE A 183 -14.12 -25.96 -6.30
CA ILE A 183 -14.32 -24.82 -7.22
C ILE A 183 -15.76 -24.73 -7.73
N ASN A 184 -16.46 -25.88 -7.73
CA ASN A 184 -17.87 -26.01 -8.07
C ASN A 184 -18.82 -25.65 -6.91
N SER A 185 -18.35 -25.63 -5.67
CA SER A 185 -19.14 -25.35 -4.46
C SER A 185 -19.08 -23.89 -4.00
N TYR A 186 -18.00 -23.15 -4.32
CA TYR A 186 -17.83 -21.76 -3.87
C TYR A 186 -18.83 -20.79 -4.52
N ASN A 187 -19.26 -21.05 -5.76
CA ASN A 187 -20.23 -20.19 -6.44
C ASN A 187 -21.69 -20.51 -6.09
N CYS A 188 -21.98 -21.56 -5.31
CA CYS A 188 -23.34 -22.06 -5.08
C CYS A 188 -24.17 -22.24 -6.38
N GLU A 189 -23.49 -22.46 -7.51
CA GLU A 189 -24.07 -22.60 -8.84
C GLU A 189 -23.78 -24.01 -9.36
N GLU A 190 -24.73 -24.60 -10.09
CA GLU A 190 -24.51 -25.87 -10.78
C GLU A 190 -23.28 -25.77 -11.69
N PRO A 191 -22.44 -26.82 -11.78
CA PRO A 191 -21.23 -26.80 -12.58
C PRO A 191 -21.54 -26.36 -14.01
N THR A 192 -21.06 -25.18 -14.40
CA THR A 192 -21.14 -24.74 -15.80
C THR A 192 -20.03 -25.45 -16.58
N GLU A 193 -20.34 -25.97 -17.78
CA GLU A 193 -19.37 -26.69 -18.60
C GLU A 193 -18.21 -25.81 -19.11
N THR A 194 -18.27 -24.48 -18.90
CA THR A 194 -17.32 -23.52 -19.47
C THR A 194 -16.91 -22.45 -18.47
N LEU A 195 -15.60 -22.32 -18.23
CA LEU A 195 -15.04 -21.20 -17.47
C LEU A 195 -15.23 -19.87 -18.22
N PRO A 196 -15.43 -18.75 -17.51
CA PRO A 196 -15.62 -17.44 -18.13
C PRO A 196 -14.32 -16.83 -18.71
N PHE A 197 -13.21 -17.53 -18.62
CA PHE A 197 -11.90 -17.11 -19.11
C PHE A 197 -11.13 -18.28 -19.75
N PRO A 198 -10.25 -18.00 -20.73
CA PRO A 198 -9.45 -19.03 -21.36
C PRO A 198 -8.32 -19.52 -20.44
N ILE A 199 -7.95 -20.80 -20.60
CA ILE A 199 -6.73 -21.38 -20.02
C ILE A 199 -5.69 -21.49 -21.13
N ILE A 200 -4.47 -20.99 -20.85
CA ILE A 200 -3.34 -21.12 -21.77
C ILE A 200 -2.57 -22.39 -21.41
N ALA A 201 -2.44 -23.31 -22.37
CA ALA A 201 -1.57 -24.47 -22.23
C ALA A 201 -0.11 -24.10 -22.58
N ASP A 202 0.84 -24.49 -21.72
CA ASP A 202 2.28 -24.31 -21.94
C ASP A 202 3.04 -25.63 -21.73
N PRO A 203 2.83 -26.64 -22.60
CA PRO A 203 3.42 -27.97 -22.41
C PRO A 203 4.95 -27.97 -22.49
N LYS A 204 5.54 -26.96 -23.14
CA LYS A 204 7.00 -26.79 -23.26
C LYS A 204 7.61 -25.98 -22.13
N ARG A 205 6.78 -25.35 -21.28
CA ARG A 205 7.20 -24.42 -20.21
C ARG A 205 7.91 -23.17 -20.72
N ASP A 206 7.79 -22.84 -22.01
CA ASP A 206 8.49 -21.70 -22.64
C ASP A 206 8.01 -20.38 -22.02
N LEU A 207 6.71 -20.26 -21.75
CA LEU A 207 6.14 -19.07 -21.10
C LEU A 207 6.47 -19.05 -19.61
N ALA A 208 6.34 -20.20 -18.93
CA ALA A 208 6.65 -20.32 -17.50
C ALA A 208 8.11 -19.92 -17.20
N VAL A 209 9.07 -20.38 -18.00
CA VAL A 209 10.48 -19.99 -17.88
C VAL A 209 10.66 -18.50 -18.19
N LYS A 210 10.09 -18.01 -19.29
CA LYS A 210 10.24 -16.62 -19.72
C LYS A 210 9.68 -15.62 -18.70
N LEU A 211 8.61 -15.99 -18.00
CA LEU A 211 7.95 -15.16 -16.99
C LEU A 211 8.47 -15.42 -15.57
N GLY A 212 9.48 -16.29 -15.39
CA GLY A 212 10.05 -16.59 -14.08
C GLY A 212 9.05 -17.25 -13.12
N MET A 213 8.17 -18.09 -13.65
CA MET A 213 7.05 -18.70 -12.91
C MET A 213 7.40 -20.08 -12.33
N LEU A 214 8.65 -20.53 -12.39
CA LEU A 214 9.02 -21.85 -11.88
C LEU A 214 9.34 -21.78 -10.39
N ASP A 215 8.87 -22.78 -9.65
CA ASP A 215 9.21 -23.01 -8.26
C ASP A 215 10.27 -24.13 -8.20
N PRO A 216 11.53 -23.83 -7.84
CA PRO A 216 12.58 -24.85 -7.83
C PRO A 216 12.46 -25.86 -6.68
N ASP A 217 11.73 -25.51 -5.62
CA ASP A 217 11.57 -26.34 -4.43
C ASP A 217 10.49 -27.41 -4.67
N GLU A 218 9.53 -27.14 -5.57
CA GLU A 218 8.42 -28.03 -5.89
C GLU A 218 8.60 -28.70 -7.26
N LYS A 219 8.63 -30.04 -7.28
CA LYS A 219 8.95 -30.83 -8.47
C LYS A 219 7.87 -31.85 -8.78
N ASP A 220 7.62 -32.10 -10.07
CA ASP A 220 6.75 -33.18 -10.54
C ASP A 220 7.41 -34.56 -10.37
N LEU A 221 6.69 -35.62 -10.79
CA LEU A 221 7.17 -37.01 -10.69
C LEU A 221 8.44 -37.24 -11.51
N GLU A 222 8.65 -36.45 -12.55
CA GLU A 222 9.82 -36.46 -13.41
C GLU A 222 10.98 -35.61 -12.84
N GLY A 223 10.80 -34.99 -11.67
CA GLY A 223 11.81 -34.18 -10.98
C GLY A 223 11.96 -32.77 -11.53
N MET A 224 11.03 -32.31 -12.38
CA MET A 224 11.08 -31.01 -13.01
C MET A 224 10.31 -29.96 -12.19
N PRO A 225 10.84 -28.72 -12.05
CA PRO A 225 10.17 -27.63 -11.33
C PRO A 225 8.74 -27.37 -11.83
N VAL A 226 7.78 -27.29 -10.92
CA VAL A 226 6.39 -26.92 -11.21
C VAL A 226 6.23 -25.39 -11.25
N THR A 227 5.06 -24.91 -11.66
CA THR A 227 4.79 -23.48 -11.66
C THR A 227 4.40 -22.96 -10.28
N ALA A 228 5.08 -21.91 -9.85
CA ALA A 228 4.72 -21.05 -8.74
C ALA A 228 3.37 -20.36 -8.97
N ARG A 229 2.74 -19.86 -7.92
CA ARG A 229 1.46 -19.14 -8.02
C ARG A 229 1.71 -17.67 -8.31
N CYS A 230 1.91 -17.35 -9.59
CA CYS A 230 2.08 -15.97 -10.04
C CYS A 230 0.74 -15.32 -10.38
N VAL A 231 0.64 -14.01 -10.16
CA VAL A 231 -0.42 -13.12 -10.63
C VAL A 231 0.25 -11.94 -11.32
N PHE A 232 -0.14 -11.67 -12.57
CA PHE A 232 0.28 -10.49 -13.32
C PHE A 232 -0.95 -9.67 -13.68
N ILE A 233 -0.96 -8.39 -13.29
CA ILE A 233 -2.00 -7.45 -13.73
C ILE A 233 -1.43 -6.60 -14.85
N ILE A 234 -2.02 -6.71 -16.03
CA ILE A 234 -1.60 -6.03 -17.25
C ILE A 234 -2.64 -4.96 -17.58
N GLY A 235 -2.18 -3.71 -17.72
CA GLY A 235 -3.05 -2.59 -18.07
C GLY A 235 -3.46 -2.60 -19.55
N PRO A 236 -4.47 -1.79 -19.94
CA PRO A 236 -4.86 -1.63 -21.34
C PRO A 236 -3.74 -1.14 -22.26
N ASP A 237 -2.73 -0.48 -21.70
CA ASP A 237 -1.49 -0.06 -22.38
C ASP A 237 -0.49 -1.21 -22.60
N LYS A 238 -0.88 -2.45 -22.31
CA LYS A 238 -0.08 -3.69 -22.44
C LYS A 238 1.16 -3.71 -21.55
N LYS A 239 1.19 -2.86 -20.51
CA LYS A 239 2.27 -2.83 -19.53
C LYS A 239 1.83 -3.55 -18.26
N MET A 240 2.75 -4.33 -17.68
CA MET A 240 2.57 -4.88 -16.34
C MET A 240 2.45 -3.73 -15.33
N LYS A 241 1.42 -3.78 -14.50
CA LYS A 241 1.12 -2.78 -13.47
C LYS A 241 1.49 -3.27 -12.07
N LEU A 242 1.30 -4.56 -11.82
CA LEU A 242 1.50 -5.20 -10.53
C LEU A 242 1.79 -6.69 -10.76
N SER A 243 2.64 -7.26 -9.91
CA SER A 243 2.85 -8.71 -9.87
C SER A 243 2.92 -9.22 -8.43
N ILE A 244 2.35 -10.40 -8.21
CA ILE A 244 2.46 -11.13 -6.95
C ILE A 244 2.95 -12.55 -7.25
N LEU A 245 3.96 -12.99 -6.52
CA LEU A 245 4.62 -14.28 -6.70
C LEU A 245 4.66 -15.02 -5.37
N TYR A 246 3.80 -16.03 -5.24
CA TYR A 246 3.84 -17.00 -4.14
C TYR A 246 4.49 -18.31 -4.61
N PRO A 247 5.15 -19.08 -3.72
CA PRO A 247 5.55 -20.44 -4.06
C PRO A 247 4.33 -21.32 -4.30
N ALA A 248 4.52 -22.48 -4.92
CA ALA A 248 3.42 -23.36 -5.32
C ALA A 248 2.60 -23.87 -4.12
N THR A 249 3.22 -23.92 -2.93
CA THR A 249 2.63 -24.35 -1.65
C THR A 249 1.77 -23.29 -0.95
N THR A 250 1.84 -22.02 -1.39
CA THR A 250 1.07 -20.92 -0.81
C THR A 250 -0.06 -20.48 -1.74
N GLY A 251 -1.31 -20.67 -1.30
CA GLY A 251 -2.50 -20.22 -2.00
C GLY A 251 -2.57 -18.70 -2.15
N ARG A 252 -3.22 -18.22 -3.22
CA ARG A 252 -3.42 -16.80 -3.50
C ARG A 252 -4.47 -16.19 -2.58
N ASN A 253 -4.30 -14.91 -2.24
CA ASN A 253 -5.34 -14.11 -1.60
C ASN A 253 -6.16 -13.35 -2.65
N PHE A 254 -7.40 -13.79 -2.87
CA PHE A 254 -8.29 -13.16 -3.86
C PHE A 254 -8.86 -11.82 -3.40
N ASP A 255 -9.05 -11.59 -2.11
CA ASP A 255 -9.42 -10.26 -1.58
C ASP A 255 -8.37 -9.23 -1.98
N GLU A 256 -7.09 -9.59 -1.87
CA GLU A 256 -6.00 -8.68 -2.26
C GLU A 256 -5.96 -8.45 -3.76
N ILE A 257 -6.15 -9.51 -4.56
CA ILE A 257 -6.17 -9.41 -6.03
C ILE A 257 -7.29 -8.46 -6.49
N LEU A 258 -8.50 -8.60 -5.94
CA LEU A 258 -9.62 -7.73 -6.29
C LEU A 258 -9.37 -6.29 -5.84
N ARG A 259 -8.92 -6.08 -4.60
CA ARG A 259 -8.62 -4.75 -4.04
C ARG A 259 -7.59 -3.99 -4.87
N VAL A 260 -6.55 -4.67 -5.36
CA VAL A 260 -5.53 -4.00 -6.19
C VAL A 260 -6.04 -3.73 -7.61
N VAL A 261 -6.91 -4.56 -8.17
CA VAL A 261 -7.58 -4.27 -9.46
C VAL A 261 -8.39 -2.99 -9.34
N ASP A 262 -9.22 -2.87 -8.29
CA ASP A 262 -10.03 -1.68 -8.04
C ASP A 262 -9.16 -0.44 -7.86
N SER A 263 -8.08 -0.55 -7.06
CA SER A 263 -7.13 0.54 -6.88
C SER A 263 -6.46 0.94 -8.19
N LEU A 264 -6.05 -0.01 -9.03
CA LEU A 264 -5.39 0.27 -10.29
C LEU A 264 -6.34 0.96 -11.28
N GLN A 265 -7.60 0.52 -11.34
CA GLN A 265 -8.63 1.13 -12.17
C GLN A 265 -8.97 2.56 -11.70
N LEU A 266 -9.08 2.78 -10.39
CA LEU A 266 -9.32 4.09 -9.83
C LEU A 266 -8.17 5.06 -10.13
N THR A 267 -6.93 4.63 -9.89
CA THR A 267 -5.73 5.48 -10.11
C THR A 267 -5.40 5.67 -11.59
N ALA A 268 -5.92 4.82 -12.49
CA ALA A 268 -5.83 5.02 -13.94
C ALA A 268 -6.82 6.07 -14.45
N THR A 269 -7.97 6.24 -13.78
CA THR A 269 -9.04 7.17 -14.18
C THR A 269 -8.99 8.50 -13.44
N HIS A 270 -8.43 8.51 -12.23
CA HIS A 270 -8.37 9.67 -11.34
C HIS A 270 -6.93 9.92 -10.90
N ASN A 271 -6.56 11.20 -10.71
CA ASN A 271 -5.22 11.61 -10.28
C ASN A 271 -5.03 11.46 -8.75
N VAL A 272 -5.20 10.24 -8.26
CA VAL A 272 -5.14 9.88 -6.83
C VAL A 272 -4.21 8.69 -6.60
N ALA A 273 -3.86 8.46 -5.33
CA ALA A 273 -3.21 7.26 -4.86
C ALA A 273 -4.01 6.65 -3.70
N THR A 274 -4.00 5.33 -3.57
CA THR A 274 -4.68 4.61 -2.49
C THR A 274 -3.69 4.35 -1.34
N PRO A 275 -4.06 4.63 -0.08
CA PRO A 275 -3.20 4.39 1.08
C PRO A 275 -3.06 2.89 1.42
N VAL A 276 -2.21 2.58 2.40
CA VAL A 276 -2.10 1.23 2.97
C VAL A 276 -3.47 0.68 3.37
N ASP A 277 -3.69 -0.61 3.15
CA ASP A 277 -4.93 -1.33 3.50
C ASP A 277 -6.24 -0.63 2.99
N TRP A 278 -6.15 0.13 1.89
CA TRP A 278 -7.31 0.79 1.27
C TRP A 278 -8.31 -0.23 0.72
N LYS A 279 -9.61 0.04 0.92
CA LYS A 279 -10.73 -0.72 0.35
C LYS A 279 -11.71 0.26 -0.29
N GLU A 280 -12.45 -0.15 -1.32
CA GLU A 280 -13.40 0.71 -2.04
C GLU A 280 -14.42 1.40 -1.11
N THR A 281 -14.84 0.73 -0.04
CA THR A 281 -15.75 1.30 0.96
C THR A 281 -15.17 2.44 1.79
N LYS A 282 -13.87 2.73 1.69
CA LYS A 282 -13.19 3.83 2.38
C LYS A 282 -12.94 4.99 1.41
N SER A 283 -13.59 6.13 1.66
CA SER A 283 -13.46 7.38 0.88
C SER A 283 -12.13 8.13 1.04
N THR A 284 -11.07 7.46 1.49
CA THR A 284 -9.79 8.10 1.83
C THR A 284 -8.75 7.83 0.74
N PHE A 285 -8.29 8.91 0.12
CA PHE A 285 -7.29 8.87 -0.95
C PHE A 285 -6.26 9.98 -0.74
N THR A 286 -5.14 9.87 -1.42
CA THR A 286 -4.12 10.92 -1.47
C THR A 286 -4.11 11.55 -2.85
N CYS A 287 -4.07 12.88 -2.92
CA CYS A 287 -3.87 13.57 -4.20
C CYS A 287 -2.49 13.22 -4.79
N ALA A 288 -2.44 12.81 -6.05
CA ALA A 288 -1.19 12.41 -6.68
C ALA A 288 -0.20 13.60 -6.83
N CYS A 289 -0.69 14.84 -6.83
CA CYS A 289 0.17 16.05 -6.79
C CYS A 289 0.99 16.16 -5.49
N CYS A 290 0.68 15.38 -4.46
CA CYS A 290 1.43 15.33 -3.20
C CYS A 290 2.55 14.26 -3.20
N LEU A 291 2.78 13.57 -4.32
CA LEU A 291 3.96 12.73 -4.57
C LEU A 291 5.21 13.63 -4.81
N PRO A 292 6.45 13.13 -4.67
CA PRO A 292 7.57 13.90 -4.12
C PRO A 292 7.84 15.24 -4.84
N GLY A 293 7.97 16.33 -4.05
CA GLY A 293 8.31 17.67 -4.55
C GLY A 293 7.70 18.87 -3.80
N MET A 294 6.78 18.68 -2.84
CA MET A 294 6.14 19.81 -2.12
C MET A 294 6.30 19.76 -0.59
N ASN A 295 6.90 20.82 -0.07
CA ASN A 295 7.09 21.10 1.36
C ASN A 295 5.77 21.68 1.92
N MET A 296 4.84 20.81 2.29
CA MET A 296 3.59 21.15 2.99
C MET A 296 3.37 20.17 4.15
N GLY A 297 2.68 20.63 5.19
CA GLY A 297 2.31 19.83 6.36
C GLY A 297 1.52 18.57 6.00
N PHE A 298 1.77 17.48 6.72
CA PHE A 298 1.28 16.13 6.42
C PHE A 298 -0.26 16.01 6.39
N LEU A 299 -0.97 16.72 7.28
CA LEU A 299 -2.44 16.65 7.38
C LEU A 299 -3.16 17.24 6.15
N ASP A 300 -2.51 18.15 5.42
CA ASP A 300 -3.10 18.78 4.24
C ASP A 300 -3.04 17.89 2.97
N LYS A 301 -2.33 16.74 3.04
CA LYS A 301 -2.09 15.85 1.88
C LYS A 301 -3.08 14.70 1.74
N VAL A 302 -3.88 14.40 2.78
CA VAL A 302 -4.86 13.31 2.79
C VAL A 302 -6.25 13.88 2.56
N VAL A 303 -6.91 13.50 1.45
CA VAL A 303 -8.23 14.00 1.09
C VAL A 303 -9.28 12.94 1.46
N ASN A 304 -10.27 13.33 2.26
CA ASN A 304 -11.42 12.50 2.59
C ASN A 304 -12.63 12.97 1.79
N ILE A 305 -13.03 12.22 0.77
CA ILE A 305 -14.13 12.60 -0.14
C ILE A 305 -15.43 11.95 0.34
N ASN A 306 -16.03 12.47 1.41
CA ASN A 306 -17.41 12.10 1.79
C ASN A 306 -18.49 12.94 1.09
N THR A 307 -18.10 13.77 0.12
CA THR A 307 -19.03 14.54 -0.71
C THR A 307 -18.68 14.30 -2.17
N LYS A 308 -19.68 14.05 -3.02
CA LYS A 308 -19.53 13.81 -4.48
C LYS A 308 -18.45 14.72 -5.08
N PRO A 309 -17.61 14.24 -6.01
CA PRO A 309 -16.46 14.98 -6.50
C PRO A 309 -16.92 16.27 -7.17
N THR A 310 -16.80 17.38 -6.46
CA THR A 310 -16.71 18.69 -7.08
C THR A 310 -15.23 19.00 -7.26
N THR A 311 -14.88 19.50 -8.43
CA THR A 311 -13.55 19.82 -8.96
C THR A 311 -12.71 20.80 -8.12
N SER A 312 -13.13 21.16 -6.90
CA SER A 312 -12.63 22.33 -6.16
C SER A 312 -11.34 22.10 -5.36
N VAL A 313 -10.95 20.86 -5.06
CA VAL A 313 -9.73 20.62 -4.24
C VAL A 313 -8.45 20.90 -5.05
N CYS A 314 -8.47 20.70 -6.37
CA CYS A 314 -7.33 21.02 -7.24
C CYS A 314 -7.33 22.48 -7.72
N GLU A 315 -8.50 23.11 -7.88
CA GLU A 315 -8.58 24.50 -8.37
C GLU A 315 -8.10 25.53 -7.35
N ASN A 316 -8.31 25.27 -6.04
CA ASN A 316 -7.87 26.19 -4.99
C ASN A 316 -6.34 26.28 -4.84
N PHE A 317 -5.58 25.32 -5.38
CA PHE A 317 -4.11 25.37 -5.38
C PHE A 317 -3.54 26.27 -6.48
N ASN A 318 -4.19 26.38 -7.64
CA ASN A 318 -3.75 27.27 -8.72
C ASN A 318 -3.98 28.75 -8.40
N VAL A 319 -4.98 29.09 -7.57
CA VAL A 319 -5.24 30.47 -7.14
C VAL A 319 -4.18 30.94 -6.13
N PHE A 320 -3.66 30.04 -5.28
CA PHE A 320 -2.64 30.38 -4.28
C PHE A 320 -1.26 30.64 -4.91
N GLN A 321 -0.92 29.99 -6.03
CA GLN A 321 0.31 30.27 -6.78
C GLN A 321 0.23 31.57 -7.61
N MET A 322 -0.97 31.98 -8.05
CA MET A 322 -1.11 33.21 -8.84
C MET A 322 -0.97 34.48 -7.97
N LEU A 323 -1.33 34.41 -6.69
CA LEU A 323 -1.24 35.54 -5.75
C LEU A 323 0.17 35.80 -5.19
N MET A 324 1.13 34.91 -5.43
CA MET A 324 2.51 35.06 -4.93
C MET A 324 3.51 35.56 -6.01
N SER A 325 3.06 35.87 -7.24
CA SER A 325 3.95 36.31 -8.33
C SER A 325 3.92 37.81 -8.66
N THR A 326 3.04 38.61 -8.03
CA THR A 326 3.03 40.07 -8.25
C THR A 326 3.43 40.82 -6.98
N SER A 327 4.73 41.05 -6.83
CA SER A 327 5.27 41.97 -5.83
C SER A 327 4.86 43.41 -6.16
N ARG A 328 4.00 44.01 -5.33
CA ARG A 328 4.00 45.43 -4.91
C ARG A 328 2.64 45.79 -4.27
N ILE A 329 2.63 45.98 -2.95
CA ILE A 329 2.10 47.16 -2.23
C ILE A 329 2.11 46.85 -0.73
N LYS A 330 2.80 47.70 0.03
CA LYS A 330 2.89 47.68 1.50
C LYS A 330 1.66 48.37 2.13
N TRP A 331 1.39 47.98 3.38
CA TRP A 331 0.61 48.65 4.44
C TRP A 331 -0.92 48.50 4.44
N LYS A 332 -1.44 47.63 5.32
CA LYS A 332 -2.17 47.95 6.57
C LYS A 332 -3.00 46.74 7.01
N LEU A 333 -2.58 46.10 8.12
CA LEU A 333 -3.50 45.37 8.98
C LEU A 333 -4.43 46.39 9.65
N TRP A 334 -5.74 46.23 9.46
CA TRP A 334 -6.87 46.48 10.39
C TRP A 334 -8.16 46.77 9.59
N LEU A 335 -9.26 46.12 10.01
CA LEU A 335 -10.66 46.19 9.54
C LEU A 335 -11.00 45.56 8.18
N LEU A 336 -11.79 44.48 8.20
CA LEU A 336 -13.21 44.49 7.75
C LEU A 336 -13.80 43.07 7.75
N GLU A 337 -14.57 42.79 8.79
CA GLU A 337 -15.46 41.64 8.96
C GLU A 337 -16.83 41.86 8.26
N ASP A 338 -16.90 42.71 7.22
CA ASP A 338 -18.18 43.31 6.79
C ASP A 338 -18.45 43.35 5.26
N ILE A 339 -17.83 42.47 4.47
CA ILE A 339 -18.16 42.33 3.02
C ILE A 339 -18.40 40.87 2.63
N PHE A 340 -19.21 40.15 3.42
CA PHE A 340 -19.96 39.00 2.93
C PHE A 340 -21.44 39.01 3.33
N ASN A 341 -21.92 40.16 3.84
CA ASN A 341 -23.29 40.37 4.28
C ASN A 341 -23.97 41.53 3.53
N SER A 342 -23.94 41.54 2.20
CA SER A 342 -24.79 42.47 1.41
C SER A 342 -25.02 42.05 -0.03
N ARG A 343 -25.47 40.81 -0.28
CA ARG A 343 -26.04 40.45 -1.61
C ARG A 343 -26.98 39.25 -1.60
N ARG A 344 -27.96 39.24 -0.68
CA ARG A 344 -29.25 38.56 -0.86
C ARG A 344 -30.36 39.28 -0.11
N ARG A 345 -30.86 40.38 -0.66
CA ARG A 345 -32.24 40.84 -0.47
C ARG A 345 -32.76 41.45 -1.77
N SER A 346 -33.52 40.65 -2.50
CA SER A 346 -34.60 41.10 -3.37
C SER A 346 -35.56 39.93 -3.58
N CYS A 347 -36.42 39.67 -2.60
CA CYS A 347 -37.85 39.44 -2.82
C CYS A 347 -38.56 39.42 -1.47
N VAL A 348 -39.76 39.98 -1.48
CA VAL A 348 -40.54 40.49 -0.36
C VAL A 348 -41.79 39.62 -0.20
N LYS A 349 -42.23 39.47 1.06
CA LYS A 349 -43.55 39.04 1.58
C LYS A 349 -43.90 37.55 1.42
N SER A 350 -44.55 36.88 2.37
CA SER A 350 -45.48 37.35 3.41
C SER A 350 -45.51 36.43 4.66
N GLU A 351 -45.91 37.04 5.79
CA GLU A 351 -46.65 36.49 6.96
C GLU A 351 -45.96 35.42 7.84
N GLU A 352 -45.96 35.44 9.18
CA GLU A 352 -46.48 36.30 10.27
C GLU A 352 -45.80 35.77 11.56
N MET A 353 -45.32 36.64 12.48
CA MET A 353 -45.84 36.85 13.86
C MET A 353 -46.08 35.56 14.67
N GLU A 354 -45.65 35.37 15.92
CA GLU A 354 -45.21 36.27 16.99
C GLU A 354 -44.64 35.37 18.11
N VAL A 355 -43.62 35.84 18.83
CA VAL A 355 -43.19 35.24 20.10
C VAL A 355 -43.73 36.14 21.21
N HIS A 356 -44.50 35.57 22.14
CA HIS A 356 -44.54 36.05 23.52
C HIS A 356 -44.58 34.86 24.49
N ASP A 357 -43.41 34.64 25.09
CA ASP A 357 -43.16 34.53 26.53
C ASP A 357 -44.20 33.84 27.43
N GLN A 358 -43.79 32.75 28.10
CA GLN A 358 -43.77 32.59 29.57
C GLN A 358 -43.86 31.11 30.01
N ASN A 359 -42.95 30.76 30.92
CA ASN A 359 -42.94 29.64 31.88
C ASN A 359 -44.17 28.73 31.94
N ALA A 360 -43.97 27.42 31.70
CA ALA A 360 -44.54 26.34 32.53
C ALA A 360 -43.97 24.96 32.12
N SER A 361 -43.35 24.28 33.09
CA SER A 361 -43.39 22.85 33.43
C SER A 361 -43.67 21.72 32.41
N THR A 362 -43.19 20.52 32.79
CA THR A 362 -43.55 19.14 32.34
C THR A 362 -42.82 18.65 31.08
N SER A 363 -41.78 17.81 31.18
CA SER A 363 -41.71 16.37 31.52
C SER A 363 -41.92 15.42 30.33
N CYS A 364 -41.05 14.41 30.26
CA CYS A 364 -41.20 13.10 29.59
C CYS A 364 -41.06 13.10 28.05
N THR A 365 -40.44 12.13 27.39
CA THR A 365 -39.83 10.85 27.80
C THR A 365 -38.95 10.36 26.64
N CYS A 366 -37.92 9.60 26.97
CA CYS A 366 -37.03 8.90 26.05
C CYS A 366 -37.37 7.39 26.06
N SER A 367 -37.58 6.80 24.88
CA SER A 367 -37.54 5.37 24.56
C SER A 367 -37.80 5.28 23.06
N SER A 368 -37.20 4.46 22.21
CA SER A 368 -36.30 3.30 22.28
C SER A 368 -36.23 2.83 20.81
N TYR A 369 -35.13 2.28 20.30
CA TYR A 369 -35.21 1.12 19.39
C TYR A 369 -33.83 0.47 19.21
N GLN A 370 -33.83 -0.84 19.37
CA GLN A 370 -32.70 -1.76 19.54
C GLN A 370 -32.14 -2.33 18.23
N GLU A 371 -30.92 -2.82 18.40
CA GLU A 371 -30.07 -3.72 17.61
C GLU A 371 -30.76 -4.90 16.89
N PHE A 372 -30.17 -5.32 15.76
CA PHE A 372 -30.31 -6.66 15.20
C PHE A 372 -28.92 -7.23 14.82
N LEU A 373 -28.56 -8.36 15.45
CA LEU A 373 -27.48 -9.29 15.09
C LEU A 373 -28.13 -10.65 14.77
N PRO A 374 -27.65 -11.44 13.78
CA PRO A 374 -28.08 -12.82 13.64
C PRO A 374 -27.03 -13.81 14.20
N ARG A 375 -27.48 -14.71 15.09
CA ARG A 375 -26.84 -15.99 15.45
C ARG A 375 -27.63 -17.15 14.83
N ARG A 376 -26.93 -18.09 14.18
CA ARG A 376 -27.29 -19.51 13.93
C ARG A 376 -25.93 -20.20 13.68
N PHE A 377 -25.52 -21.31 14.29
CA PHE A 377 -26.21 -22.56 14.61
C PHE A 377 -25.60 -23.23 15.86
N GLN A 378 -26.42 -23.99 16.60
CA GLN A 378 -26.01 -25.19 17.34
C GLN A 378 -27.13 -26.23 17.19
N LYS A 379 -26.80 -27.37 16.59
CA LYS A 379 -27.06 -28.71 17.10
C LYS A 379 -26.17 -29.72 16.39
#